data_AF-A0A1Q7R2L0-F1
#
_entry.id   AF-A0A1Q7R2L0-F1
#
_cell.length_a   1.000
_cell.length_b   1.000
_cell.length_c   1.000
_cell.angle_alpha   90.00
_cell.angle_beta   90.00
_cell.angle_gamma   90.00
#
_symmetry.space_group_name_H-M   'P 1'
#
loop_
_entity.id
_entity.type
_entity.pdbx_description
1 polymer ?
#
loop_
_entity_poly.entity_id
_entity_poly.type
_entity_poly.pdbx_seq_one_letter_code
_entity_poly.pdbx_strand_id
1 'polypeptide(L)'
;MFERLRDALRAALDAATPPGNLRDLARQMREAVVEAKVSVQETRAAVTRAEGELVVERQRLADAERRGRLAAEIQDAETVAVAQRFAAKHRERVGVLERKVAALKEELGLYERELVDMQAQLGRAERDRPLTEAERSAERAWRELQRAGGSRPETDLQGDLLQSDLDRTAREAAADRQLRELKKKMKKD
;
A
#
# COMPACT_ATOMS: atom_id res chain seq x y z
N MET A 1 37.97 -9.52 9.32
CA MET A 1 38.24 -10.04 7.95
C MET A 1 37.06 -9.78 7.01
N PHE A 2 35.81 -10.07 7.42
CA PHE A 2 34.59 -9.80 6.64
C PHE A 2 34.36 -8.33 6.25
N GLU A 3 34.79 -7.37 7.09
CA GLU A 3 34.62 -5.94 6.79
C GLU A 3 35.50 -5.49 5.62
N ARG A 4 36.79 -5.89 5.59
CA ARG A 4 37.68 -5.62 4.46
C ARG A 4 37.19 -6.25 3.15
N LEU A 5 36.52 -7.41 3.22
CA LEU A 5 35.92 -8.06 2.06
C LEU A 5 34.66 -7.31 1.59
N ARG A 6 33.83 -6.82 2.51
CA ARG A 6 32.65 -6.00 2.22
C ARG A 6 33.03 -4.66 1.60
N ASP A 7 34.10 -4.04 2.10
CA ASP A 7 34.61 -2.76 1.59
C ASP A 7 35.25 -2.94 0.21
N ALA A 8 35.98 -4.04 -0.01
CA ALA A 8 36.51 -4.39 -1.33
C ALA A 8 35.39 -4.70 -2.34
N LEU A 9 34.31 -5.37 -1.91
CA LEU A 9 33.15 -5.64 -2.77
C LEU A 9 32.39 -4.37 -3.12
N ARG A 10 32.20 -3.44 -2.17
CA ARG A 10 31.62 -2.11 -2.42
C ARG A 10 32.47 -1.30 -3.39
N ALA A 11 33.78 -1.22 -3.16
CA ALA A 11 34.70 -0.51 -4.05
C ALA A 11 34.71 -1.10 -5.48
N ALA A 12 34.56 -2.43 -5.61
CA ALA A 12 34.46 -3.09 -6.90
C ALA A 12 33.12 -2.81 -7.61
N LEU A 13 32.00 -2.77 -6.87
CA LEU A 13 30.69 -2.40 -7.41
C LEU A 13 30.63 -0.93 -7.83
N ASP A 14 31.27 -0.05 -7.06
CA ASP A 14 31.38 1.39 -7.37
C ASP A 14 32.27 1.63 -8.60
N ALA A 15 33.36 0.88 -8.75
CA ALA A 15 34.24 0.97 -9.92
C ALA A 15 33.63 0.35 -11.19
N ALA A 16 32.74 -0.63 -11.06
CA ALA A 16 32.08 -1.32 -12.18
C ALA A 16 30.81 -0.62 -12.69
N THR A 17 30.36 0.46 -12.04
CA THR A 17 29.13 1.16 -12.41
C THR A 17 29.47 2.51 -13.06
N PRO A 18 29.44 2.64 -14.41
CA PRO A 18 29.63 3.92 -15.08
C PRO A 18 28.60 4.95 -14.57
N PRO A 19 28.92 6.26 -14.54
CA PRO A 19 28.06 7.30 -13.99
C PRO A 19 26.67 7.41 -14.65
N GLY A 20 26.46 6.82 -15.84
CA GLY A 20 25.14 6.65 -16.47
C GLY A 20 24.29 5.52 -15.85
N ASN A 21 24.90 4.44 -15.39
CA ASN A 21 24.24 3.23 -14.90
C ASN A 21 23.58 3.44 -13.52
N LEU A 22 24.13 4.31 -12.66
CA LEU A 22 23.52 4.66 -11.36
C LEU A 22 22.15 5.36 -11.51
N ARG A 23 21.96 6.11 -12.61
CA ARG A 23 20.68 6.80 -12.85
C ARG A 23 19.58 5.84 -13.25
N ASP A 24 19.92 4.92 -14.14
CA ASP A 24 19.04 3.86 -14.58
C ASP A 24 18.73 2.88 -13.44
N LEU A 25 19.71 2.56 -12.61
CA LEU A 25 19.52 1.79 -11.39
C LEU A 25 18.52 2.47 -10.44
N ALA A 26 18.71 3.76 -10.12
CA ALA A 26 17.76 4.49 -9.27
C ALA A 26 16.35 4.56 -9.88
N ARG A 27 16.23 4.61 -11.21
CA ARG A 27 14.94 4.54 -11.91
C ARG A 27 14.29 3.17 -11.74
N GLN A 28 15.04 2.09 -11.95
CA GLN A 28 14.55 0.71 -11.75
C GLN A 28 14.15 0.47 -10.29
N MET A 29 14.91 0.99 -9.33
CA MET A 29 14.57 0.89 -7.91
C MET A 29 13.27 1.65 -7.58
N ARG A 30 13.03 2.82 -8.17
CA ARG A 30 11.75 3.53 -8.03
C ARG A 30 10.58 2.72 -8.60
N GLU A 31 10.77 2.12 -9.77
CA GLU A 31 9.77 1.27 -10.41
C GLU A 31 9.43 0.05 -9.53
N ALA A 32 10.45 -0.65 -9.03
CA ALA A 32 10.27 -1.77 -8.11
C ALA A 32 9.58 -1.36 -6.79
N VAL A 33 9.89 -0.19 -6.23
CA VAL A 33 9.21 0.34 -5.03
C VAL A 33 7.74 0.63 -5.32
N VAL A 34 7.41 1.15 -6.50
CA VAL A 34 6.02 1.40 -6.90
C VAL A 34 5.27 0.08 -7.05
N GLU A 35 5.86 -0.91 -7.70
CA GLU A 35 5.29 -2.25 -7.83
C GLU A 35 5.05 -2.89 -6.45
N ALA A 36 6.05 -2.87 -5.57
CA ALA A 36 5.92 -3.39 -4.21
C ALA A 36 4.82 -2.68 -3.40
N LYS A 37 4.65 -1.35 -3.57
CA LYS A 37 3.52 -0.61 -2.96
C LYS A 37 2.18 -1.12 -3.45
N VAL A 38 2.04 -1.41 -4.74
CA VAL A 38 0.82 -1.97 -5.33
C VAL A 38 0.54 -3.35 -4.71
N SER A 39 1.54 -4.23 -4.67
CA SER A 39 1.39 -5.56 -4.04
C SER A 39 0.97 -5.46 -2.57
N VAL A 40 1.54 -4.54 -1.79
CA VAL A 40 1.10 -4.29 -0.40
C VAL A 40 -0.38 -3.89 -0.35
N GLN A 41 -0.85 -2.98 -1.22
CA GLN A 41 -2.26 -2.58 -1.23
C GLN A 41 -3.19 -3.73 -1.67
N GLU A 42 -2.78 -4.52 -2.65
CA GLU A 42 -3.53 -5.68 -3.13
C GLU A 42 -3.67 -6.74 -2.02
N THR A 43 -2.59 -7.04 -1.30
CA THR A 43 -2.61 -7.99 -0.18
C THR A 43 -3.45 -7.45 0.99
N ARG A 44 -3.36 -6.15 1.31
CA ARG A 44 -4.27 -5.52 2.29
C ARG A 44 -5.74 -5.68 1.90
N ALA A 45 -6.08 -5.42 0.65
CA ALA A 45 -7.44 -5.63 0.15
C ALA A 45 -7.86 -7.10 0.21
N ALA A 46 -6.94 -8.03 -0.08
CA ALA A 46 -7.18 -9.46 0.03
C ALA A 46 -7.45 -9.90 1.48
N VAL A 47 -6.69 -9.38 2.47
CA VAL A 47 -6.93 -9.59 3.90
C VAL A 47 -8.33 -9.12 4.27
N THR A 48 -8.69 -7.88 3.95
CA THR A 48 -10.01 -7.30 4.28
C THR A 48 -11.16 -8.13 3.69
N ARG A 49 -11.03 -8.57 2.43
CA ARG A 49 -12.03 -9.44 1.79
C ARG A 49 -12.15 -10.79 2.51
N ALA A 50 -11.03 -11.44 2.81
CA ALA A 50 -11.01 -12.74 3.47
C ALA A 50 -11.55 -12.66 4.91
N GLU A 51 -11.28 -11.57 5.63
CA GLU A 51 -11.88 -11.31 6.94
C GLU A 51 -13.41 -11.11 6.85
N GLY A 52 -13.88 -10.38 5.83
CA GLY A 52 -15.31 -10.25 5.55
C GLY A 52 -15.98 -11.61 5.26
N GLU A 53 -15.35 -12.43 4.41
CA GLU A 53 -15.80 -13.80 4.13
C GLU A 53 -15.87 -14.65 5.42
N LEU A 54 -14.86 -14.55 6.28
CA LEU A 54 -14.80 -15.27 7.55
C LEU A 54 -15.92 -14.85 8.51
N VAL A 55 -16.22 -13.56 8.60
CA VAL A 55 -17.32 -13.05 9.42
C VAL A 55 -18.67 -13.62 8.94
N VAL A 56 -18.92 -13.56 7.63
CA VAL A 56 -20.16 -14.10 7.04
C VAL A 56 -20.28 -15.61 7.28
N GLU A 57 -19.20 -16.37 7.13
CA GLU A 57 -19.23 -17.81 7.32
C GLU A 57 -19.42 -18.20 8.79
N ARG A 58 -18.82 -17.46 9.73
CA ARG A 58 -19.06 -17.64 11.18
C ARG A 58 -20.53 -17.37 11.53
N GLN A 59 -21.14 -16.35 10.92
CA GLN A 59 -22.57 -16.08 11.12
C GLN A 59 -23.43 -17.24 10.63
N ARG A 60 -23.13 -17.81 9.45
CA ARG A 60 -23.83 -18.98 8.91
C ARG A 60 -23.69 -20.21 9.80
N LEU A 61 -22.50 -20.44 10.36
CA LEU A 61 -22.28 -21.50 11.35
C LEU A 61 -23.18 -21.31 12.57
N ALA A 62 -23.17 -20.11 13.15
CA ALA A 62 -23.99 -19.78 14.32
C ALA A 62 -25.49 -19.92 14.04
N ASP A 63 -25.94 -19.55 12.83
CA ASP A 63 -27.32 -19.72 12.38
C ASP A 63 -27.71 -21.19 12.25
N ALA A 64 -26.86 -22.03 11.64
CA ALA A 64 -27.11 -23.46 11.52
C ALA A 64 -27.19 -24.14 12.90
N GLU A 65 -26.26 -23.81 13.81
CA GLU A 65 -26.27 -24.34 15.17
C GLU A 65 -27.49 -23.88 15.96
N ARG A 66 -27.90 -22.60 15.85
CA ARG A 66 -29.11 -22.09 16.51
C ARG A 66 -30.35 -22.81 16.00
N ARG A 67 -30.51 -22.96 14.68
CA ARG A 67 -31.65 -23.67 14.09
C ARG A 67 -31.69 -25.14 14.53
N GLY A 68 -30.53 -25.79 14.61
CA GLY A 68 -30.43 -27.15 15.15
C GLY A 68 -30.89 -27.26 16.61
N ARG A 69 -30.53 -26.29 17.46
CA ARG A 69 -31.00 -26.25 18.85
C ARG A 69 -32.52 -26.05 18.94
N LEU A 70 -33.07 -25.10 18.19
CA LEU A 70 -34.52 -24.85 18.16
C LEU A 70 -35.31 -26.07 17.65
N ALA A 71 -34.80 -26.76 16.63
CA ALA A 71 -35.42 -27.99 16.13
C ALA A 71 -35.40 -29.12 17.17
N ALA A 72 -34.32 -29.21 17.96
CA ALA A 72 -34.22 -30.20 19.03
C ALA A 72 -35.26 -29.94 20.15
N GLU A 73 -35.53 -28.68 20.48
CA GLU A 73 -36.55 -28.30 21.47
C GLU A 73 -37.96 -28.78 21.08
N ILE A 74 -38.28 -28.81 19.78
CA ILE A 74 -39.56 -29.30 19.25
C ILE A 74 -39.51 -30.77 18.78
N GLN A 75 -38.41 -31.48 19.06
CA GLN A 75 -38.21 -32.88 18.70
C GLN A 75 -38.26 -33.16 17.18
N ASP A 76 -37.94 -32.16 16.35
CA ASP A 76 -37.80 -32.33 14.90
C ASP A 76 -36.40 -32.91 14.58
N ALA A 77 -36.32 -34.24 14.61
CA ALA A 77 -35.08 -34.98 14.39
C ALA A 77 -34.50 -34.79 12.98
N GLU A 78 -35.35 -34.58 11.96
CA GLU A 78 -34.89 -34.39 10.58
C GLU A 78 -34.16 -33.05 10.45
N THR A 79 -34.78 -31.96 10.94
CA THR A 79 -34.16 -30.64 10.91
C THR A 79 -32.88 -30.58 11.76
N VAL A 80 -32.85 -31.29 12.91
CA VAL A 80 -31.63 -31.42 13.71
C VAL A 80 -30.50 -32.06 12.90
N ALA A 81 -30.76 -33.18 12.23
CA ALA A 81 -29.75 -33.88 11.44
C ALA A 81 -29.24 -33.03 10.26
N VAL A 82 -30.13 -32.30 9.59
CA VAL A 82 -29.77 -31.36 8.52
C VAL A 82 -28.91 -30.22 9.07
N ALA A 83 -29.33 -29.57 10.16
CA ALA A 83 -28.59 -28.48 10.80
C ALA A 83 -27.17 -28.91 11.21
N GLN A 84 -27.01 -30.11 11.77
CA GLN A 84 -25.70 -30.66 12.12
C GLN A 84 -24.79 -30.83 10.90
N ARG A 85 -25.31 -31.34 9.78
CA ARG A 85 -24.55 -31.48 8.51
C ARG A 85 -24.10 -30.13 7.97
N PHE A 86 -24.96 -29.11 8.00
CA PHE A 86 -24.59 -27.75 7.59
C PHE A 86 -23.58 -27.12 8.54
N ALA A 87 -23.77 -27.25 9.86
CA ALA A 87 -22.84 -26.74 10.85
C ALA A 87 -21.44 -27.37 10.69
N ALA A 88 -21.35 -28.68 10.42
CA ALA A 88 -20.07 -29.33 10.13
C ALA A 88 -19.36 -28.69 8.92
N LYS A 89 -20.07 -28.52 7.80
CA LYS A 89 -19.53 -27.88 6.59
C LYS A 89 -19.08 -26.44 6.84
N HIS A 90 -19.88 -25.65 7.56
CA HIS A 90 -19.53 -24.27 7.87
C HIS A 90 -18.32 -24.20 8.82
N ARG A 91 -18.20 -25.13 9.78
CA ARG A 91 -17.04 -25.20 10.67
C ARG A 91 -15.75 -25.51 9.93
N GLU A 92 -15.79 -26.45 8.97
CA GLU A 92 -14.64 -26.72 8.10
C GLU A 92 -14.24 -25.48 7.29
N ARG A 93 -15.22 -24.79 6.68
CA ARG A 93 -14.98 -23.57 5.90
C ARG A 93 -14.42 -22.43 6.76
N VAL A 94 -14.94 -22.23 7.97
CA VAL A 94 -14.39 -21.27 8.94
C VAL A 94 -12.93 -21.59 9.20
N GLY A 95 -12.57 -22.84 9.49
CA GLY A 95 -11.18 -23.22 9.73
C GLY A 95 -10.26 -22.98 8.52
N VAL A 96 -10.75 -23.19 7.29
CA VAL A 96 -9.99 -22.85 6.07
C VAL A 96 -9.79 -21.34 5.94
N LEU A 97 -10.85 -20.55 6.15
CA LEU A 97 -10.80 -19.09 6.06
C LEU A 97 -9.91 -18.48 7.15
N GLU A 98 -9.91 -19.02 8.36
CA GLU A 98 -9.01 -18.60 9.44
C GLU A 98 -7.54 -18.78 9.05
N ARG A 99 -7.18 -19.95 8.51
CA ARG A 99 -5.82 -20.20 8.01
C ARG A 99 -5.45 -19.28 6.84
N LYS A 100 -6.39 -19.05 5.92
CA LYS A 100 -6.21 -18.11 4.79
C LYS A 100 -5.94 -16.69 5.29
N VAL A 101 -6.73 -16.20 6.25
CA VAL A 101 -6.53 -14.87 6.84
C VAL A 101 -5.18 -14.78 7.55
N ALA A 102 -4.79 -15.81 8.31
CA ALA A 102 -3.49 -15.85 8.98
C ALA A 102 -2.33 -15.77 7.97
N ALA A 103 -2.36 -16.61 6.93
CA ALA A 103 -1.33 -16.60 5.88
C ALA A 103 -1.25 -15.25 5.16
N LEU A 104 -2.38 -14.65 4.76
CA LEU A 104 -2.39 -13.35 4.09
C LEU A 104 -1.84 -12.22 4.98
N LYS A 105 -2.05 -12.28 6.30
CA LYS A 105 -1.48 -11.32 7.26
C LYS A 105 0.04 -11.49 7.41
N GLU A 106 0.51 -12.74 7.43
CA GLU A 106 1.95 -13.04 7.44
C GLU A 106 2.65 -12.55 6.17
N GLU A 107 2.04 -12.83 5.00
CA GLU A 107 2.50 -12.33 3.69
C GLU A 107 2.51 -10.80 3.64
N LEU A 108 1.44 -10.15 4.11
CA LEU A 108 1.41 -8.68 4.19
C LEU A 108 2.57 -8.14 5.02
N GLY A 109 2.83 -8.76 6.18
CA GLY A 109 3.96 -8.37 7.03
C GLY A 109 5.31 -8.54 6.34
N LEU A 110 5.47 -9.56 5.49
CA LEU A 110 6.69 -9.73 4.66
C LEU A 110 6.81 -8.60 3.65
N TYR A 111 5.77 -8.32 2.86
CA TYR A 111 5.79 -7.27 1.85
C TYR A 111 5.99 -5.87 2.45
N GLU A 112 5.43 -5.59 3.62
CA GLU A 112 5.65 -4.32 4.31
C GLU A 112 7.11 -4.15 4.74
N ARG A 113 7.77 -5.21 5.23
CA ARG A 113 9.20 -5.17 5.57
C ARG A 113 10.07 -5.00 4.32
N GLU A 114 9.80 -5.76 3.28
CA GLU A 114 10.53 -5.67 2.00
C GLU A 114 10.40 -4.28 1.38
N LEU A 115 9.20 -3.69 1.42
CA LEU A 115 8.99 -2.32 0.94
C LEU A 115 9.82 -1.30 1.73
N VAL A 116 9.88 -1.41 3.06
CA VAL A 116 10.71 -0.54 3.90
C VAL A 116 12.19 -0.68 3.52
N ASP A 117 12.67 -1.91 3.33
CA ASP A 117 14.06 -2.17 2.92
C ASP A 117 14.36 -1.58 1.52
N MET A 118 13.46 -1.78 0.55
CA MET A 118 13.59 -1.20 -0.80
C MET A 118 13.62 0.33 -0.76
N GLN A 119 12.76 0.96 0.04
CA GLN A 119 12.75 2.42 0.23
C GLN A 119 14.06 2.91 0.86
N ALA A 120 14.59 2.20 1.86
CA ALA A 120 15.86 2.53 2.47
C ALA A 120 17.04 2.40 1.50
N GLN A 121 17.03 1.37 0.64
CA GLN A 121 18.02 1.20 -0.41
C GLN A 121 17.93 2.31 -1.47
N LEU A 122 16.72 2.64 -1.92
CA LEU A 122 16.50 3.73 -2.87
C LEU A 122 17.00 5.06 -2.31
N GLY A 123 16.66 5.38 -1.06
CA GLY A 123 17.11 6.61 -0.41
C GLY A 123 18.64 6.71 -0.27
N ARG A 124 19.35 5.59 -0.15
CA ARG A 124 20.83 5.57 -0.20
C ARG A 124 21.33 5.81 -1.62
N ALA A 125 20.78 5.08 -2.60
CA ALA A 125 21.16 5.21 -4.01
C ALA A 125 20.93 6.63 -4.55
N GLU A 126 19.89 7.32 -4.08
CA GLU A 126 19.62 8.71 -4.46
C GLU A 126 20.59 9.72 -3.82
N ARG A 127 21.04 9.49 -2.59
CA ARG A 127 22.05 10.34 -1.92
C ARG A 127 23.45 10.16 -2.51
N ASP A 128 23.81 8.93 -2.83
CA ASP A 128 25.16 8.59 -3.30
C ASP A 128 25.33 8.85 -4.81
N ARG A 129 24.25 9.24 -5.52
CA ARG A 129 24.26 9.48 -6.96
C ARG A 129 24.97 10.80 -7.30
N PRO A 130 25.87 10.79 -8.32
CA PRO A 130 26.49 12.01 -8.81
C PRO A 130 25.45 12.96 -9.47
N LEU A 131 25.49 14.23 -9.07
CA LEU A 131 24.69 15.31 -9.65
C LEU A 131 25.11 15.58 -11.11
N THR A 132 24.13 15.70 -12.01
CA THR A 132 24.37 16.20 -13.38
C THR A 132 24.98 17.58 -13.37
N GLU A 133 25.59 17.95 -14.48
CA GLU A 133 26.00 19.34 -14.71
C GLU A 133 24.82 20.32 -14.64
N ALA A 134 23.63 19.93 -15.12
CA ALA A 134 22.40 20.72 -14.98
C ALA A 134 21.98 20.88 -13.51
N GLU A 135 21.92 19.80 -12.74
CA GLU A 135 21.63 19.84 -11.29
C GLU A 135 22.71 20.61 -10.51
N ARG A 136 24.00 20.44 -10.86
CA ARG A 136 25.12 21.22 -10.29
C ARG A 136 25.01 22.70 -10.64
N SER A 137 24.58 23.02 -11.86
CA SER A 137 24.36 24.40 -12.31
C SER A 137 23.17 25.03 -11.59
N ALA A 138 22.08 24.28 -11.43
CA ALA A 138 20.93 24.70 -10.63
C ALA A 138 21.34 24.91 -9.16
N GLU A 139 22.12 24.00 -8.57
CA GLU A 139 22.64 24.11 -7.20
C GLU A 139 23.53 25.35 -7.04
N ARG A 140 24.36 25.69 -8.03
CA ARG A 140 25.14 26.93 -8.06
C ARG A 140 24.25 28.17 -8.14
N ALA A 141 23.28 28.17 -9.06
CA ALA A 141 22.32 29.27 -9.21
C ALA A 141 21.51 29.50 -7.92
N TRP A 142 21.10 28.42 -7.24
CA TRP A 142 20.42 28.51 -5.94
C TRP A 142 21.32 29.04 -4.83
N ARG A 143 22.60 28.64 -4.79
CA ARG A 143 23.58 29.18 -3.82
C ARG A 143 23.85 30.67 -4.06
N GLU A 144 23.88 31.11 -5.31
CA GLU A 144 24.00 32.53 -5.67
C GLU A 144 22.76 33.32 -5.25
N LEU A 145 21.57 32.76 -5.51
CA LEU A 145 20.30 33.37 -5.08
C LEU A 145 20.20 33.48 -3.56
N GLN A 146 20.62 32.45 -2.81
CA GLN A 146 20.66 32.49 -1.34
C GLN A 146 21.61 33.55 -0.81
N ARG A 147 22.78 33.73 -1.42
CA ARG A 147 23.72 34.81 -1.08
C ARG A 147 23.14 36.18 -1.36
N ALA A 148 22.26 36.30 -2.36
CA ALA A 148 21.50 37.50 -2.66
C ALA A 148 20.23 37.67 -1.80
N GLY A 149 20.01 36.80 -0.80
CA GLY A 149 18.87 36.88 0.13
C GLY A 149 17.61 36.14 -0.32
N GLY A 150 17.65 35.36 -1.40
CA GLY A 150 16.54 34.54 -1.87
C GLY A 150 16.42 33.20 -1.12
N SER A 151 15.20 32.76 -0.85
CA SER A 151 14.91 31.47 -0.22
C SER A 151 14.84 30.33 -1.24
N ARG A 152 15.49 29.20 -0.93
CA ARG A 152 15.39 27.97 -1.73
C ARG A 152 14.02 27.30 -1.46
N PRO A 153 13.28 26.86 -2.49
CA PRO A 153 12.14 25.97 -2.27
C PRO A 153 12.69 24.65 -1.73
N GLU A 154 12.27 24.24 -0.54
CA GLU A 154 12.51 22.86 -0.10
C GLU A 154 11.77 21.96 -1.09
N THR A 155 12.51 21.18 -1.88
CA THR A 155 11.93 20.10 -2.70
C THR A 155 11.50 18.97 -1.78
N ASP A 156 10.50 19.23 -0.96
CA ASP A 156 9.71 18.18 -0.37
C ASP A 156 8.72 17.72 -1.46
N LEU A 157 9.17 16.79 -2.30
CA LEU A 157 8.33 16.16 -3.33
C LEU A 157 7.04 15.59 -2.72
N GLN A 158 7.06 15.22 -1.45
CA GLN A 158 5.88 14.75 -0.72
C GLN A 158 4.94 15.93 -0.39
N GLY A 159 5.47 17.08 -0.01
CA GLY A 159 4.74 18.34 0.14
C GLY A 159 4.13 18.84 -1.17
N ASP A 160 4.86 18.80 -2.28
CA ASP A 160 4.35 19.21 -3.59
C ASP A 160 3.24 18.29 -4.12
N LEU A 161 3.36 16.98 -3.89
CA LEU A 161 2.30 16.01 -4.21
C LEU A 161 1.08 16.19 -3.31
N LEU A 162 1.28 16.43 -2.01
CA LEU A 162 0.20 16.73 -1.06
C LEU A 162 -0.52 18.04 -1.45
N GLN A 163 0.23 19.07 -1.82
CA GLN A 163 -0.30 20.36 -2.29
C GLN A 163 -1.11 20.17 -3.59
N SER A 164 -0.60 19.36 -4.52
CA SER A 164 -1.29 19.05 -5.78
C SER A 164 -2.60 18.28 -5.56
N ASP A 165 -2.61 17.33 -4.62
CA ASP A 165 -3.82 16.59 -4.23
C ASP A 165 -4.83 17.51 -3.51
N LEU A 166 -4.37 18.39 -2.62
CA LEU A 166 -5.22 19.39 -1.97
C LEU A 166 -5.83 20.37 -2.99
N ASP A 167 -5.05 20.83 -3.96
CA ASP A 167 -5.54 21.70 -5.03
C ASP A 167 -6.55 20.99 -5.93
N ARG A 168 -6.34 19.69 -6.21
CA ARG A 168 -7.30 18.88 -6.97
C ARG A 168 -8.61 18.70 -6.21
N THR A 169 -8.55 18.33 -4.94
CA THR A 169 -9.75 18.17 -4.10
C THR A 169 -10.51 19.49 -3.92
N ALA A 170 -9.80 20.63 -3.82
CA ALA A 170 -10.41 21.95 -3.75
C ALA A 170 -11.17 22.30 -5.05
N ARG A 171 -10.60 21.96 -6.21
CA ARG A 171 -11.26 22.16 -7.53
C ARG A 171 -12.48 21.26 -7.69
N GLU A 172 -12.39 19.99 -7.31
CA GLU A 172 -13.51 19.05 -7.33
C GLU A 172 -14.65 19.53 -6.41
N ALA A 173 -14.34 19.99 -5.19
CA ALA A 173 -15.33 20.55 -4.28
C ALA A 173 -15.95 21.87 -4.76
N ALA A 174 -15.21 22.68 -5.53
CA ALA A 174 -15.74 23.88 -6.18
C ALA A 174 -16.70 23.52 -7.32
N ALA A 175 -16.32 22.56 -8.17
CA ALA A 175 -17.15 22.04 -9.25
C ALA A 175 -18.46 21.43 -8.72
N ASP A 176 -18.39 20.65 -7.64
CA ASP A 176 -19.57 20.07 -6.98
C ASP A 176 -20.52 21.13 -6.42
N ARG A 177 -19.99 22.23 -5.88
CA ARG A 177 -20.81 23.36 -5.42
C ARG A 177 -21.53 24.04 -6.58
N GLN A 178 -20.83 24.29 -7.68
CA GLN A 178 -21.41 24.87 -8.90
C GLN A 178 -22.48 23.95 -9.50
N LEU A 179 -22.23 22.64 -9.55
CA LEU A 179 -23.22 21.65 -10.01
C LEU A 179 -24.46 21.61 -9.12
N ARG A 180 -24.32 21.73 -7.79
CA ARG A 180 -25.47 21.78 -6.87
C ARG A 180 -26.28 23.06 -7.05
N GLU A 181 -25.63 24.20 -7.29
CA GLU A 181 -26.34 25.44 -7.57
C GLU A 181 -27.09 25.42 -8.91
N LEU A 182 -26.47 24.88 -9.97
CA LEU A 182 -27.12 24.67 -11.26
C LEU A 182 -28.32 23.71 -11.14
N LYS A 183 -28.15 22.59 -10.43
CA LYS A 183 -29.25 21.64 -10.16
C LYS A 183 -30.40 22.27 -9.36
N LYS A 184 -30.11 23.17 -8.43
CA LYS A 184 -31.15 23.91 -7.68
C LYS A 184 -31.89 24.91 -8.55
N LYS A 185 -31.20 25.59 -9.48
CA LYS A 185 -31.82 26.51 -10.46
C LYS A 185 -32.70 25.75 -11.45
N MET A 186 -32.22 24.62 -11.98
CA MET A 186 -32.98 23.77 -12.92
C MET A 186 -34.20 23.04 -12.32
N LYS A 187 -34.30 22.92 -10.98
CA LYS A 187 -35.46 22.33 -10.29
C LYS A 187 -36.52 23.36 -9.92
N LYS A 188 -36.26 24.65 -10.17
CA LYS A 188 -37.11 25.77 -9.76
C LYS A 188 -37.87 26.41 -10.95
N ASP A 189 -37.62 25.90 -12.15
CA ASP A 189 -38.42 26.07 -13.38
C ASP A 189 -39.21 24.78 -13.64
#